data_AF-A0A2G6PMN4-F1
#
_entry.id   AF-A0A2G6PMN4-F1
#
_cell.length_a   1.000
_cell.length_b   1.000
_cell.length_c   1.000
_cell.angle_alpha   90.00
_cell.angle_beta   90.00
_cell.angle_gamma   90.00
#
_symmetry.space_group_name_H-M   'P 1'
#
loop_
_entity.id
_entity.type
_entity.pdbx_description
1 polymer ?
#
loop_
_entity_poly.entity_id
_entity_poly.type
_entity_poly.pdbx_seq_one_letter_code
_entity_poly.pdbx_strand_id
1 'polypeptide(L)' 'MNKEIAKEIFEEFEHIDVLYCNPRGEFFTKQNLAENSLQEGEKFETITREEALLVPKEETTKNGQ' A
#
# COMPACT_ATOMS: atom_id res chain seq x y z
N MET A 1 7.09 3.04 4.56
CA MET A 1 7.21 3.89 3.36
C MET A 1 6.09 3.68 2.34
N ASN A 2 5.48 2.49 2.21
CA ASN A 2 4.46 2.25 1.16
C ASN A 2 2.99 2.49 1.59
N LYS A 3 2.73 2.78 2.87
CA LYS A 3 1.36 2.94 3.40
C LYS A 3 0.71 4.27 3.00
N GLU A 4 1.50 5.33 2.83
CA GLU A 4 0.99 6.65 2.41
C GLU A 4 0.54 6.62 0.94
N ILE A 5 1.33 6.01 0.06
CA ILE A 5 0.97 5.85 -1.36
C ILE A 5 -0.25 4.94 -1.51
N ALA A 6 -0.30 3.83 -0.76
CA ALA A 6 -1.48 2.96 -0.76
C ALA A 6 -2.74 3.73 -0.34
N LYS A 7 -2.63 4.61 0.66
CA LYS A 7 -3.72 5.49 1.10
C LYS A 7 -4.17 6.44 -0.01
N GLU A 8 -3.24 7.10 -0.70
CA GLU A 8 -3.57 7.99 -1.83
C GLU A 8 -4.30 7.23 -2.95
N ILE A 9 -3.84 6.03 -3.30
CA ILE A 9 -4.49 5.17 -4.29
C ILE A 9 -5.92 4.80 -3.84
N PHE A 10 -6.12 4.45 -2.58
CA PHE A 10 -7.45 4.16 -2.06
C PHE A 10 -8.36 5.40 -2.04
N GLU A 11 -7.84 6.58 -1.70
CA GLU A 11 -8.59 7.84 -1.73
C GLU A 11 -8.99 8.23 -3.17
N GLU A 12 -8.13 8.00 -4.17
CA GLU A 12 -8.42 8.26 -5.58
C GLU A 12 -9.40 7.23 -6.20
N PHE A 13 -9.25 5.96 -5.84
CA PHE A 13 -10.03 4.86 -6.41
C PHE A 13 -10.90 4.18 -5.34
N GLU A 14 -12.09 4.72 -5.10
CA GLU A 14 -13.01 4.24 -4.05
C GLU A 14 -13.51 2.79 -4.23
N HIS A 15 -13.45 2.26 -5.44
CA HIS A 15 -13.88 0.89 -5.76
C HIS A 15 -12.81 -0.18 -5.49
N ILE A 16 -11.62 0.22 -5.05
CA ILE A 16 -10.52 -0.70 -4.75
C ILE A 16 -10.53 -0.96 -3.24
N ASP A 17 -10.66 -2.23 -2.86
CA ASP A 17 -10.63 -2.69 -1.47
C ASP A 17 -9.27 -3.25 -1.05
N VAL A 18 -8.47 -3.72 -2.01
CA VAL A 18 -7.20 -4.40 -1.77
C VAL A 18 -6.16 -3.97 -2.79
N LEU A 19 -4.94 -3.69 -2.30
CA LEU A 19 -3.75 -3.48 -3.09
C LEU A 19 -2.71 -4.54 -2.72
N TYR A 20 -1.95 -4.98 -3.72
CA TYR A 20 -0.80 -5.84 -3.56
C TYR A 20 0.45 -5.05 -3.90
N CYS A 21 1.43 -5.01 -3.01
CA CYS A 21 2.68 -4.28 -3.20
C CYS A 21 3.84 -5.25 -3.28
N ASN A 22 4.61 -5.24 -4.38
CA ASN A 22 5.81 -6.06 -4.47
C ASN A 22 7.02 -5.40 -3.77
N PRO A 23 8.14 -6.11 -3.57
CA PRO A 23 9.34 -5.55 -2.95
C PRO A 23 9.96 -4.34 -3.67
N ARG A 24 9.58 -4.10 -4.93
CA ARG A 24 10.04 -2.96 -5.73
C ARG A 24 9.18 -1.70 -5.54
N GLY A 25 8.09 -1.80 -4.77
CA GLY A 25 7.17 -0.69 -4.51
C GLY A 25 6.09 -0.50 -5.59
N GLU A 26 5.90 -1.48 -6.48
CA GLU A 26 4.83 -1.45 -7.48
C GLU A 26 3.52 -1.94 -6.84
N PHE A 27 2.42 -1.24 -7.13
CA PHE A 27 1.08 -1.59 -6.64
C PHE A 27 0.24 -2.25 -7.72
N PHE A 28 -0.52 -3.26 -7.32
CA PHE A 28 -1.42 -4.00 -8.20
C PHE A 28 -2.80 -4.14 -7.56
N THR A 29 -3.84 -4.10 -8.39
CA THR A 29 -5.24 -4.33 -7.98
C THR A 29 -5.66 -5.78 -8.14
N LYS A 30 -4.81 -6.62 -8.74
CA LYS A 30 -5.05 -8.05 -8.95
C LYS A 30 -3.87 -8.86 -8.44
N GLN A 31 -4.15 -9.89 -7.66
CA GLN A 31 -3.14 -10.75 -7.05
C GLN A 31 -2.24 -11.42 -8.09
N ASN A 32 -2.82 -11.95 -9.17
CA ASN A 32 -2.06 -12.63 -10.21
C ASN A 32 -1.04 -11.71 -10.92
N LEU A 33 -1.31 -10.40 -11.01
CA LEU A 33 -0.35 -9.44 -11.57
C LEU A 33 0.80 -9.20 -10.59
N ALA A 34 0.50 -9.11 -9.29
CA ALA A 34 1.53 -9.01 -8.26
C ALA A 34 2.40 -10.26 -8.23
N GLU A 35 1.82 -11.46 -8.29
CA GLU A 35 2.55 -12.74 -8.34
C GLU A 35 3.51 -12.81 -9.53
N ASN A 36 3.05 -12.44 -10.72
CA ASN A 36 3.90 -12.42 -11.93
C ASN A 36 5.02 -11.37 -11.86
N SER A 37 4.93 -10.42 -10.93
CA SER A 37 5.97 -9.41 -10.73
C SER A 37 7.11 -9.91 -9.82
N LEU A 38 6.91 -11.00 -9.07
CA LEU A 38 7.87 -11.52 -8.10
C LEU A 38 8.97 -12.36 -8.76
N GLN A 39 10.18 -12.27 -8.21
CA GLN A 39 11.27 -13.22 -8.44
C GLN A 39 11.19 -14.39 -7.46
N GLU A 40 11.99 -15.44 -7.70
CA GLU A 40 12.02 -16.62 -6.83
C GLU A 40 12.39 -16.25 -5.39
N GLY A 41 11.52 -16.63 -4.45
CA GLY A 41 11.69 -16.33 -3.02
C GLY A 41 11.13 -14.98 -2.57
N GLU A 42 10.70 -14.11 -3.48
CA GLU A 42 10.03 -12.86 -3.13
C GLU A 42 8.56 -13.09 -2.74
N LYS A 43 8.00 -12.14 -1.97
CA LYS A 43 6.58 -12.09 -1.61
C LYS A 43 6.08 -10.66 -1.76
N PHE A 44 4.82 -10.52 -2.17
CA PHE A 44 4.13 -9.23 -2.09
C PHE A 44 3.50 -9.06 -0.71
N GLU A 45 3.28 -7.80 -0.33
CA GLU A 45 2.46 -7.42 0.80
C GLU A 45 1.02 -7.16 0.33
N THR A 46 0.04 -7.58 1.12
CA THR A 46 -1.37 -7.24 0.90
C THR A 46 -1.74 -6.09 1.83
N ILE A 47 -2.35 -5.06 1.26
CA ILE A 47 -2.79 -3.87 1.99
C ILE A 47 -4.29 -3.72 1.72
N THR A 48 -5.09 -3.71 2.78
CA THR A 48 -6.54 -3.47 2.64
C THR A 48 -6.87 -1.99 2.80
N ARG A 49 -7.98 -1.57 2.18
CA ARG A 49 -8.51 -0.20 2.29
C ARG A 49 -8.76 0.19 3.75
N GLU A 50 -9.34 -0.72 4.51
CA GLU A 50 -9.63 -0.52 5.94
C GLU A 50 -8.33 -0.23 6.71
N GLU A 51 -7.30 -1.06 6.57
CA GLU A 51 -6.01 -0.86 7.25
C GLU A 51 -5.29 0.42 6.82
N ALA A 52 -5.39 0.81 5.55
CA ALA A 52 -4.73 2.00 5.02
C ALA A 52 -5.43 3.32 5.41
N LEU A 53 -6.77 3.31 5.49
CA LEU A 53 -7.56 4.49 5.85
C LEU A 53 -7.69 4.67 7.37
N LEU A 54 -7.61 3.58 8.15
CA LEU A 54 -7.61 3.62 9.62
C LEU A 54 -6.31 4.16 10.22
N VAL A 55 -5.26 4.38 9.43
CA VAL A 55 -4.02 5.00 9.91
C VAL A 55 -4.37 6.40 10.46
N PRO A 56 -4.27 6.62 11.79
CA PRO A 56 -4.52 7.92 12.38
C PRO A 56 -3.54 8.93 11.76
N LYS A 57 -4.02 10.13 11.41
CA LYS A 57 -3.16 11.25 11.02
C LYS A 57 -2.40 11.80 12.25
N GLU A 58 -1.56 11.02 12.92
CA GLU A 58 -0.65 11.50 13.98
C GLU A 58 0.63 10.65 13.88
N GLU A 59 1.86 11.17 13.72
CA GLU A 59 2.44 12.40 14.25
C GLU A 59 3.39 13.05 13.20
N THR A 60 3.05 14.25 12.73
CA THR A 60 4.09 15.20 12.32
C THR A 60 4.66 15.78 13.62
N THR A 61 5.66 15.13 14.21
CA THR A 61 6.46 15.75 15.26
C THR A 61 7.23 16.92 14.62
N LYS A 62 6.64 18.11 14.69
CA LYS A 62 7.40 19.37 14.57
C LYS A 62 8.36 19.39 15.75
N ASN A 63 9.59 18.91 15.55
CA ASN A 63 10.69 19.25 16.43
C ASN A 63 11.06 20.71 16.15
N GLY A 64 10.37 21.63 16.82
CA GLY A 64 10.86 22.97 17.06
C GLY A 64 11.83 22.93 18.25
N GLN A 65 13.10 23.20 17.98
CA GLN A 65 14.05 23.76 18.95
C GLN A 65 14.74 24.95 18.30
#